data_AF-X6D0Q8-F1
#
_entry.id   AF-X6D0Q8-F1
#
_cell.length_a   1.000
_cell.length_b   1.000
_cell.length_c   1.000
_cell.angle_alpha   90.00
_cell.angle_beta   90.00
_cell.angle_gamma   90.00
#
_symmetry.space_group_name_H-M   'P 1'
#
loop_
_entity.id
_entity.type
_entity.pdbx_description
1 polymer ?
#
loop_
_entity_poly.entity_id
_entity_poly.type
_entity_poly.pdbx_seq_one_letter_code
_entity_poly.pdbx_strand_id
1 'polypeptide(L)'
;MPETVPFFSQWETPDMTLDVLAEGAEIALRRDPLWQGSGAETLDEYAVWAANICGMACLKMILASRGEIMPTIELARRCTGYGGYVVTERSIKGLIYAPFVSFVQEVFGLRAEVMTNVATAEMPAILDRSRFFIASVSSWIRWPEREPPSKGGHLVLVTAASAKGFRFHNPSGHTSATQANAVLAPAEFDRFFANRDISVEI
;
A
#
# COMPACT_ATOMS: atom_id res chain seq x y z
N MET A 1 -20.82 11.63 7.48
CA MET A 1 -19.90 10.65 8.08
C MET A 1 -18.64 10.65 7.23
N PRO A 2 -17.41 10.50 7.77
CA PRO A 2 -16.29 10.30 6.89
C PRO A 2 -16.56 9.02 6.10
N GLU A 3 -16.62 9.15 4.79
CA GLU A 3 -16.82 8.06 3.84
C GLU A 3 -15.81 6.95 4.16
N THR A 4 -16.30 5.73 4.39
CA THR A 4 -15.44 4.61 4.76
C THR A 4 -14.62 4.20 3.55
N VAL A 5 -13.31 4.41 3.61
CA VAL A 5 -12.37 3.95 2.58
C VAL A 5 -12.42 2.42 2.54
N PRO A 6 -12.77 1.79 1.41
CA PRO A 6 -12.76 0.34 1.30
C PRO A 6 -11.36 -0.23 1.54
N PHE A 7 -11.28 -1.41 2.13
CA PHE A 7 -10.01 -2.13 2.31
C PHE A 7 -9.81 -3.11 1.15
N PHE A 8 -8.60 -3.11 0.59
CA PHE A 8 -8.12 -4.15 -0.30
C PHE A 8 -6.75 -4.64 0.18
N SER A 9 -6.60 -5.96 0.27
CA SER A 9 -5.29 -6.57 0.51
C SER A 9 -4.40 -6.41 -0.71
N GLN A 10 -3.08 -6.51 -0.50
CA GLN A 10 -2.09 -6.63 -1.56
C GLN A 10 -2.29 -7.92 -2.37
N TRP A 11 -2.87 -8.95 -1.74
CA TRP A 11 -3.26 -10.20 -2.38
C TRP A 11 -4.77 -10.21 -2.59
N GLU A 12 -5.26 -10.86 -3.64
CA GLU A 12 -6.70 -10.86 -3.92
C GLU A 12 -7.49 -11.63 -2.85
N THR A 13 -6.88 -12.64 -2.24
CA THR A 13 -7.41 -13.26 -1.01
C THR A 13 -6.73 -12.65 0.23
N PRO A 14 -7.45 -11.90 1.09
CA PRO A 14 -6.85 -11.23 2.24
C PRO A 14 -6.16 -12.15 3.26
N ASP A 15 -6.56 -13.42 3.31
CA ASP A 15 -6.02 -14.40 4.26
C ASP A 15 -4.68 -15.02 3.81
N MET A 16 -4.19 -14.70 2.60
CA MET A 16 -2.92 -15.21 2.06
C MET A 16 -1.69 -14.78 2.86
N THR A 17 -1.80 -13.80 3.76
CA THR A 17 -0.66 -13.25 4.49
C THR A 17 0.15 -14.30 5.22
N LEU A 18 -0.50 -15.19 5.96
CA LEU A 18 0.20 -16.18 6.76
C LEU A 18 0.91 -17.21 5.88
N ASP A 19 0.26 -17.64 4.80
CA ASP A 19 0.84 -18.55 3.82
C ASP A 19 2.07 -17.92 3.14
N VAL A 20 1.97 -16.66 2.73
CA VAL A 20 3.08 -15.92 2.12
C VAL A 20 4.26 -15.78 3.08
N LEU A 21 3.99 -15.56 4.37
CA LEU A 21 5.05 -15.48 5.38
C LEU A 21 5.69 -16.83 5.69
N ALA A 22 4.92 -17.93 5.61
CA ALA A 22 5.40 -19.28 5.89
C ALA A 22 6.16 -19.90 4.71
N GLU A 23 5.67 -19.71 3.49
CA GLU A 23 6.13 -20.41 2.28
C GLU A 23 6.85 -19.49 1.29
N GLY A 24 6.74 -18.18 1.47
CA GLY A 24 7.20 -17.19 0.49
C GLY A 24 6.14 -16.90 -0.59
N ALA A 25 6.16 -15.67 -1.10
CA ALA A 25 5.16 -15.18 -2.06
C ALA A 25 5.11 -16.00 -3.36
N GLU A 26 6.27 -16.44 -3.87
CA GLU A 26 6.37 -17.21 -5.11
C GLU A 26 5.62 -18.55 -5.04
N ILE A 27 5.56 -19.17 -3.86
CA ILE A 27 4.92 -20.47 -3.63
C ILE A 27 3.46 -20.25 -3.23
N ALA A 28 3.22 -19.44 -2.19
CA ALA A 28 1.88 -19.25 -1.65
C ALA A 28 0.92 -18.61 -2.66
N LEU A 29 1.35 -17.63 -3.45
CA LEU A 29 0.41 -16.89 -4.31
C LEU A 29 -0.05 -17.70 -5.53
N ARG A 30 0.60 -18.83 -5.83
CA ARG A 30 0.15 -19.79 -6.85
C ARG A 30 -1.13 -20.54 -6.45
N ARG A 31 -1.50 -20.49 -5.17
CA ARG A 31 -2.71 -21.12 -4.61
C ARG A 31 -3.74 -20.09 -4.13
N ASP A 32 -3.54 -18.80 -4.44
CA ASP A 32 -4.55 -17.78 -4.16
C ASP A 32 -5.79 -18.03 -5.03
N PRO A 33 -6.97 -18.35 -4.44
CA PRO A 33 -8.16 -18.70 -5.21
C PRO A 33 -8.77 -17.53 -5.97
N LEU A 34 -8.44 -16.28 -5.60
CA LEU A 34 -9.02 -15.06 -6.16
C LEU A 34 -8.06 -14.34 -7.12
N TRP A 35 -6.93 -14.94 -7.48
CA TRP A 35 -5.88 -14.31 -8.28
C TRP A 35 -6.39 -13.65 -9.56
N GLN A 36 -7.43 -14.20 -10.21
CA GLN A 36 -8.00 -13.65 -11.44
C GLN A 36 -8.59 -12.24 -11.24
N GLY A 37 -9.04 -11.90 -10.02
CA GLY A 37 -9.54 -10.56 -9.68
C GLY A 37 -8.47 -9.47 -9.76
N SER A 38 -7.19 -9.84 -9.76
CA SER A 38 -6.07 -8.92 -9.90
C SER A 38 -5.93 -8.35 -11.31
N GLY A 39 -6.54 -8.99 -12.31
CA GLY A 39 -6.36 -8.66 -13.72
C GLY A 39 -5.06 -9.22 -14.34
N ALA A 40 -4.38 -10.14 -13.65
CA ALA A 40 -3.33 -10.95 -14.28
C ALA A 40 -3.90 -11.88 -15.36
N GLU A 41 -3.15 -12.06 -16.44
CA GLU A 41 -3.45 -12.99 -17.53
C GLU A 41 -3.12 -14.42 -17.14
N THR A 42 -2.09 -14.59 -16.30
CA THR A 42 -1.61 -15.89 -15.85
C THR A 42 -1.33 -15.89 -14.36
N LEU A 43 -1.37 -17.08 -13.76
CA LEU A 43 -0.98 -17.28 -12.37
C LEU A 43 0.49 -16.93 -12.13
N ASP A 44 1.36 -17.13 -13.13
CA ASP A 44 2.77 -16.73 -13.07
C ASP A 44 2.91 -15.21 -12.98
N GLU A 45 2.18 -14.46 -13.82
CA GLU A 45 2.15 -13.00 -13.73
C GLU A 45 1.66 -12.56 -12.34
N TYR A 46 0.58 -13.17 -11.84
CA TYR A 46 0.07 -12.87 -10.50
C TYR A 46 1.13 -13.06 -9.43
N ALA A 47 1.76 -14.24 -9.36
CA ALA A 47 2.75 -14.56 -8.32
C ALA A 47 3.96 -13.61 -8.35
N VAL A 48 4.41 -13.20 -9.54
CA VAL A 48 5.53 -12.26 -9.71
C VAL A 48 5.15 -10.85 -9.24
N TRP A 49 3.99 -10.35 -9.63
CA TRP A 49 3.55 -8.99 -9.29
C TRP A 49 3.10 -8.86 -7.84
N ALA A 50 2.36 -9.84 -7.33
CA ALA A 50 1.63 -9.71 -6.08
C ALA A 50 2.52 -9.45 -4.84
N ALA A 51 3.80 -9.79 -4.89
CA ALA A 51 4.78 -9.42 -3.86
C ALA A 51 5.13 -7.90 -3.83
N ASN A 52 4.86 -7.16 -4.90
CA ASN A 52 5.38 -5.79 -5.13
C ASN A 52 4.28 -4.71 -5.32
N ILE A 53 3.02 -5.07 -5.17
CA ILE A 53 1.86 -4.21 -5.46
C ILE A 53 1.22 -3.54 -4.23
N CYS A 54 1.87 -3.48 -3.07
CA CYS A 54 1.33 -2.79 -1.88
C CYS A 54 0.93 -1.33 -2.18
N GLY A 55 1.69 -0.62 -3.02
CA GLY A 55 1.35 0.73 -3.47
C GLY A 55 0.13 0.79 -4.38
N MET A 56 -0.02 -0.19 -5.28
CA MET A 56 -1.21 -0.29 -6.14
C MET A 56 -2.46 -0.69 -5.35
N ALA A 57 -2.32 -1.50 -4.29
CA ALA A 57 -3.41 -1.76 -3.37
C ALA A 57 -3.86 -0.48 -2.65
N CYS A 58 -2.91 0.37 -2.23
CA CYS A 58 -3.24 1.71 -1.69
C CYS A 58 -3.98 2.58 -2.71
N LEU A 59 -3.51 2.61 -3.97
CA LEU A 59 -4.20 3.33 -5.04
C LEU A 59 -5.61 2.77 -5.29
N LYS A 60 -5.78 1.44 -5.35
CA LYS A 60 -7.08 0.78 -5.51
C LYS A 60 -8.06 1.18 -4.40
N MET A 61 -7.60 1.29 -3.15
CA MET A 61 -8.42 1.77 -2.03
C MET A 61 -8.81 3.25 -2.18
N ILE A 62 -7.90 4.11 -2.65
CA ILE A 62 -8.18 5.52 -2.93
C ILE A 62 -9.23 5.64 -4.05
N LEU A 63 -9.05 4.91 -5.17
CA LEU A 63 -10.01 4.90 -6.28
C LEU A 63 -11.36 4.31 -5.85
N ALA A 64 -11.38 3.26 -5.03
CA ALA A 64 -12.65 2.71 -4.55
C ALA A 64 -13.42 3.70 -3.67
N SER A 65 -12.72 4.61 -2.97
CA SER A 65 -13.37 5.67 -2.18
C SER A 65 -14.09 6.73 -3.01
N ARG A 66 -13.83 6.81 -4.33
CA ARG A 66 -14.57 7.65 -5.29
C ARG A 66 -15.57 6.84 -6.16
N GLY A 67 -15.75 5.56 -5.85
CA GLY A 67 -16.63 4.66 -6.62
C GLY A 67 -15.98 4.01 -7.84
N GLU A 68 -14.66 4.10 -8.02
CA GLU A 68 -13.93 3.48 -9.13
C GLU A 68 -13.16 2.24 -8.64
N ILE A 69 -13.39 1.06 -9.22
CA ILE A 69 -12.65 -0.16 -8.88
C ILE A 69 -11.88 -0.63 -10.10
N MET A 70 -10.57 -0.77 -9.94
CA MET A 70 -9.67 -1.31 -10.95
C MET A 70 -8.90 -2.53 -10.44
N PRO A 71 -8.62 -3.53 -11.30
CA PRO A 71 -7.76 -4.66 -10.95
C PRO A 71 -6.33 -4.22 -10.58
N THR A 72 -5.76 -4.82 -9.53
CA THR A 72 -4.51 -4.35 -8.91
C THR A 72 -3.29 -4.47 -9.83
N ILE A 73 -3.20 -5.56 -10.60
CA ILE A 73 -2.11 -5.78 -11.56
C ILE A 73 -2.30 -4.93 -12.82
N GLU A 74 -3.53 -4.64 -13.21
CA GLU A 74 -3.77 -3.67 -14.29
C GLU A 74 -3.25 -2.28 -13.92
N LEU A 75 -3.49 -1.82 -12.69
CA LEU A 75 -2.90 -0.58 -12.16
C LEU A 75 -1.37 -0.64 -12.21
N ALA A 76 -0.77 -1.78 -11.81
CA ALA A 76 0.67 -1.97 -11.82
C ALA A 76 1.26 -1.89 -13.24
N ARG A 77 0.64 -2.56 -14.22
CA ARG A 77 1.06 -2.51 -15.64
C ARG A 77 0.98 -1.10 -16.20
N ARG A 78 -0.13 -0.38 -15.96
CA ARG A 78 -0.28 1.02 -16.39
C ARG A 78 0.77 1.92 -15.75
N CYS A 79 0.97 1.80 -14.44
CA CYS A 79 2.00 2.54 -13.70
C CYS A 79 3.42 2.22 -14.19
N THR A 80 3.67 0.99 -14.68
CA THR A 80 4.94 0.59 -15.28
C THR A 80 5.23 1.37 -16.56
N GLY A 81 4.22 1.64 -17.38
CA GLY A 81 4.35 2.48 -18.59
C GLY A 81 4.82 3.90 -18.29
N TYR A 82 4.59 4.39 -17.07
CA TYR A 82 5.08 5.67 -16.56
C TYR A 82 6.48 5.59 -15.93
N GLY A 83 7.03 4.39 -15.73
CA GLY A 83 8.27 4.16 -15.01
C GLY A 83 8.09 4.01 -13.49
N GLY A 84 6.86 3.82 -13.00
CA GLY A 84 6.58 3.58 -11.58
C GLY A 84 7.07 2.22 -11.08
N TYR A 85 7.31 1.28 -11.98
CA TYR A 85 7.95 0.00 -11.70
C TYR A 85 9.04 -0.28 -12.72
N VAL A 86 10.09 -0.97 -12.28
CA VAL A 86 11.12 -1.52 -13.14
C VAL A 86 11.05 -3.03 -13.03
N VAL A 87 10.62 -3.67 -14.10
CA VAL A 87 10.53 -5.13 -14.23
C VAL A 87 11.83 -5.64 -14.85
N THR A 88 12.45 -6.61 -14.19
CA THR A 88 13.61 -7.35 -14.71
C THR A 88 13.26 -8.83 -14.75
N GLU A 89 14.08 -9.64 -15.44
CA GLU A 89 13.89 -11.10 -15.48
C GLU A 89 13.86 -11.77 -14.10
N ARG A 90 14.45 -11.13 -13.07
CA ARG A 90 14.63 -11.73 -11.74
C ARG A 90 13.81 -11.05 -10.64
N SER A 91 13.35 -9.82 -10.86
CA SER A 91 12.65 -9.06 -9.83
C SER A 91 11.91 -7.83 -10.38
N ILE A 92 10.93 -7.39 -9.60
CA ILE A 92 10.29 -6.09 -9.74
C ILE A 92 10.84 -5.21 -8.63
N LYS A 93 11.37 -4.03 -8.97
CA LYS A 93 11.75 -3.05 -7.95
C LYS A 93 10.49 -2.45 -7.31
N GLY A 94 10.56 -2.10 -6.03
CA GLY A 94 9.46 -1.42 -5.35
C GLY A 94 9.04 -0.13 -6.05
N LEU A 95 7.80 0.30 -5.78
CA LEU A 95 7.18 1.46 -6.43
C LEU A 95 8.08 2.70 -6.38
N ILE A 96 8.32 3.32 -7.54
CA ILE A 96 9.09 4.56 -7.68
C ILE A 96 8.10 5.74 -7.59
N TYR A 97 8.29 6.61 -6.61
CA TYR A 97 7.26 7.57 -6.20
C TYR A 97 7.01 8.70 -7.19
N ALA A 98 8.06 9.31 -7.76
CA ALA A 98 7.86 10.42 -8.70
C ALA A 98 7.10 9.99 -9.97
N PRO A 99 7.47 8.89 -10.65
CA PRO A 99 6.69 8.36 -11.76
C PRO A 99 5.27 7.93 -11.38
N PHE A 100 5.09 7.36 -10.17
CA PHE A 100 3.77 7.05 -9.65
C PHE A 100 2.90 8.31 -9.49
N VAL A 101 3.46 9.40 -8.97
CA VAL A 101 2.76 10.68 -8.83
C VAL A 101 2.31 11.20 -10.20
N SER A 102 3.20 11.19 -11.20
CA SER A 102 2.82 11.56 -12.57
C SER A 102 1.70 10.67 -13.13
N PHE A 103 1.80 9.36 -12.93
CA PHE A 103 0.77 8.40 -13.35
C PHE A 103 -0.60 8.72 -12.74
N VAL A 104 -0.68 8.93 -11.42
CA VAL A 104 -1.98 9.16 -10.76
C VAL A 104 -2.58 10.52 -11.08
N GLN A 105 -1.74 11.53 -11.30
CA GLN A 105 -2.15 12.87 -11.74
C GLN A 105 -2.74 12.82 -13.15
N GLU A 106 -2.05 12.20 -14.10
CA GLU A 106 -2.49 12.18 -15.50
C GLU A 106 -3.66 11.23 -15.75
N VAL A 107 -3.65 10.03 -15.16
CA VAL A 107 -4.63 8.98 -15.49
C VAL A 107 -5.90 9.09 -14.67
N PHE A 108 -5.81 9.54 -13.42
CA PHE A 108 -6.94 9.58 -12.49
C PHE A 108 -7.31 10.99 -12.02
N GLY A 109 -6.59 12.02 -12.46
CA GLY A 109 -6.81 13.41 -12.03
C GLY A 109 -6.55 13.64 -10.54
N LEU A 110 -5.79 12.75 -9.89
CA LEU A 110 -5.46 12.87 -8.46
C LEU A 110 -4.42 13.97 -8.26
N ARG A 111 -4.55 14.76 -7.19
CA ARG A 111 -3.44 15.63 -6.76
C ARG A 111 -2.56 14.83 -5.82
N ALA A 112 -1.33 14.60 -6.21
CA ALA A 112 -0.37 13.86 -5.39
C ALA A 112 1.00 14.54 -5.36
N GLU A 113 1.72 14.37 -4.24
CA GLU A 113 3.07 14.91 -4.05
C GLU A 113 3.93 13.93 -3.27
N VAL A 114 5.19 13.78 -3.68
CA VAL A 114 6.19 12.99 -2.94
C VAL A 114 6.71 13.81 -1.77
N MET A 115 6.54 13.31 -0.56
CA MET A 115 7.06 13.93 0.65
C MET A 115 8.25 13.13 1.18
N THR A 116 9.33 13.81 1.50
CA THR A 116 10.53 13.20 2.11
C THR A 116 10.95 13.99 3.34
N ASN A 117 11.62 13.32 4.27
CA ASN A 117 12.02 13.87 5.57
C ASN A 117 10.84 14.36 6.42
N VAL A 118 9.67 13.71 6.27
CA VAL A 118 8.47 14.02 7.07
C VAL A 118 8.61 13.37 8.43
N ALA A 119 8.53 14.15 9.50
CA ALA A 119 8.39 13.62 10.85
C ALA A 119 6.95 13.14 11.07
N THR A 120 6.79 12.06 11.84
CA THR A 120 5.46 11.54 12.21
C THR A 120 4.56 12.63 12.82
N ALA A 121 5.13 13.54 13.63
CA ALA A 121 4.40 14.66 14.23
C ALA A 121 3.81 15.67 13.22
N GLU A 122 4.34 15.74 11.99
CA GLU A 122 3.86 16.65 10.94
C GLU A 122 2.66 16.05 10.17
N MET A 123 2.54 14.72 10.14
CA MET A 123 1.52 14.02 9.35
C MET A 123 0.07 14.49 9.60
N PRO A 124 -0.38 14.80 10.84
CA PRO A 124 -1.72 15.35 11.05
C PRO A 124 -2.00 16.63 10.23
N ALA A 125 -1.08 17.60 10.25
CA ALA A 125 -1.25 18.85 9.50
C ALA A 125 -1.19 18.64 7.98
N ILE A 126 -0.49 17.59 7.52
CA ILE A 126 -0.48 17.20 6.12
C ILE A 126 -1.84 16.53 5.76
N LEU A 127 -2.45 15.71 6.64
CA LEU A 127 -3.76 15.09 6.36
C LEU A 127 -4.92 16.10 6.44
N ASP A 128 -4.74 17.21 7.14
CA ASP A 128 -5.74 18.28 7.11
C ASP A 128 -5.85 18.91 5.71
N ARG A 129 -4.76 18.89 4.92
CA ARG A 129 -4.72 19.40 3.54
C ARG A 129 -4.83 18.32 2.46
N SER A 130 -4.68 17.05 2.81
CA SER A 130 -4.69 15.93 1.87
C SER A 130 -5.49 14.77 2.45
N ARG A 131 -6.32 14.11 1.64
CA ARG A 131 -7.24 13.10 2.17
C ARG A 131 -6.53 11.82 2.62
N PHE A 132 -5.36 11.52 2.05
CA PHE A 132 -4.64 10.26 2.25
C PHE A 132 -3.12 10.41 2.27
N PHE A 133 -2.43 9.48 2.97
CA PHE A 133 -1.02 9.17 2.72
C PHE A 133 -0.79 7.74 2.31
N ILE A 134 0.04 7.55 1.29
CA ILE A 134 0.71 6.28 1.05
C ILE A 134 2.05 6.33 1.77
N ALA A 135 2.08 5.85 3.01
CA ALA A 135 3.24 5.94 3.89
C ALA A 135 4.20 4.76 3.69
N SER A 136 5.50 5.04 3.57
CA SER A 136 6.53 3.99 3.53
C SER A 136 6.85 3.50 4.93
N VAL A 137 6.53 2.24 5.21
CA VAL A 137 6.74 1.61 6.51
C VAL A 137 7.48 0.29 6.35
N SER A 138 8.04 -0.21 7.45
CA SER A 138 8.49 -1.60 7.51
C SER A 138 7.32 -2.55 7.37
N SER A 139 7.53 -3.66 6.67
CA SER A 139 6.51 -4.72 6.56
C SER A 139 6.25 -5.41 7.92
N TRP A 140 7.13 -5.20 8.91
CA TRP A 140 6.94 -5.65 10.30
C TRP A 140 5.83 -4.91 11.06
N ILE A 141 5.26 -3.85 10.51
CA ILE A 141 4.07 -3.18 11.08
C ILE A 141 2.86 -4.12 11.26
N ARG A 142 2.91 -5.31 10.62
CA ARG A 142 2.01 -6.44 10.88
C ARG A 142 2.02 -6.89 12.35
N TRP A 143 3.14 -6.71 13.06
CA TRP A 143 3.35 -7.07 14.46
C TRP A 143 3.81 -5.83 15.25
N PRO A 144 2.87 -4.93 15.62
CA PRO A 144 3.21 -3.67 16.27
C PRO A 144 4.03 -3.82 17.57
N GLU A 145 3.86 -4.95 18.25
CA GLU A 145 4.57 -5.30 19.47
C GLU A 145 6.06 -5.61 19.26
N ARG A 146 6.51 -5.81 18.02
CA ARG A 146 7.89 -6.19 17.67
C ARG A 146 8.69 -5.03 17.14
N GLU A 147 10.00 -5.04 17.38
CA GLU A 147 10.91 -4.06 16.80
C GLU A 147 11.22 -4.42 15.34
N PRO A 148 11.05 -3.49 14.39
CA PRO A 148 11.39 -3.77 13.00
C PRO A 148 12.91 -3.82 12.80
N PRO A 149 13.43 -4.74 11.98
CA PRO A 149 14.86 -4.79 11.65
C PRO A 149 15.29 -3.60 10.77
N SER A 150 14.34 -2.98 10.07
CA SER A 150 14.56 -1.81 9.22
C SER A 150 13.26 -1.04 9.00
N LYS A 151 13.36 0.23 8.64
CA LYS A 151 12.23 1.09 8.23
C LYS A 151 12.02 1.02 6.70
N GLY A 152 10.76 1.06 6.26
CA GLY A 152 10.39 1.07 4.85
C GLY A 152 10.36 -0.31 4.17
N GLY A 153 10.13 -0.32 2.86
CA GLY A 153 10.01 -1.55 2.06
C GLY A 153 8.58 -2.06 1.90
N HIS A 154 7.61 -1.45 2.59
CA HIS A 154 6.17 -1.68 2.44
C HIS A 154 5.42 -0.34 2.39
N LEU A 155 4.20 -0.36 1.86
CA LEU A 155 3.33 0.81 1.76
C LEU A 155 2.00 0.53 2.45
N VAL A 156 1.54 1.50 3.24
CA VAL A 156 0.22 1.49 3.90
C VAL A 156 -0.54 2.77 3.58
N LEU A 157 -1.86 2.72 3.58
CA LEU A 157 -2.73 3.86 3.32
C LEU A 157 -3.20 4.48 4.63
N VAL A 158 -2.62 5.60 5.05
CA VAL A 158 -3.08 6.36 6.21
C VAL A 158 -4.31 7.18 5.83
N THR A 159 -5.38 7.03 6.62
CA THR A 159 -6.69 7.66 6.39
C THR A 159 -7.09 8.65 7.49
N ALA A 160 -6.38 8.65 8.62
CA ALA A 160 -6.43 9.70 9.63
C ALA A 160 -5.19 9.68 10.52
N ALA A 161 -4.76 10.84 10.99
CA ALA A 161 -3.68 10.99 11.95
C ALA A 161 -4.08 12.05 12.98
N SER A 162 -3.75 11.77 14.24
CA SER A 162 -3.98 12.69 15.34
C SER A 162 -2.98 12.40 16.46
N ALA A 163 -2.93 13.26 17.48
CA ALA A 163 -2.17 12.98 18.69
C ALA A 163 -2.59 11.68 19.40
N LYS A 164 -3.83 11.19 19.17
CA LYS A 164 -4.35 9.96 19.78
C LYS A 164 -3.94 8.69 19.04
N GLY A 165 -3.59 8.79 17.76
CA GLY A 165 -3.30 7.61 16.95
C GLY A 165 -3.49 7.84 15.47
N PHE A 166 -2.87 6.95 14.70
CA PHE A 166 -2.83 6.94 13.26
C PHE A 166 -3.65 5.76 12.77
N ARG A 167 -4.68 6.04 11.97
CA ARG A 167 -5.54 5.03 11.38
C ARG A 167 -5.12 4.79 9.94
N PHE A 168 -4.88 3.53 9.59
CA PHE A 168 -4.41 3.15 8.26
C PHE A 168 -4.97 1.80 7.82
N HIS A 169 -4.98 1.59 6.51
CA HIS A 169 -5.15 0.29 5.89
C HIS A 169 -3.76 -0.27 5.57
N ASN A 170 -3.48 -1.48 6.06
CA ASN A 170 -2.27 -2.21 5.77
C ASN A 170 -2.57 -3.36 4.82
N PRO A 171 -2.22 -3.24 3.53
CA PRO A 171 -2.53 -4.23 2.51
C PRO A 171 -2.02 -5.64 2.81
N SER A 172 -1.00 -5.76 3.66
CA SER A 172 -0.39 -7.04 3.99
C SER A 172 -0.61 -7.46 5.44
N GLY A 173 -1.58 -6.88 6.15
CA GLY A 173 -1.95 -7.32 7.50
C GLY A 173 -2.38 -8.79 7.54
N HIS A 174 -2.16 -9.47 8.66
CA HIS A 174 -2.47 -10.90 8.83
C HIS A 174 -3.62 -11.16 9.80
N THR A 175 -4.15 -10.10 10.42
CA THR A 175 -5.31 -10.14 11.32
C THR A 175 -6.23 -8.99 10.96
N SER A 176 -7.51 -9.10 11.31
CA SER A 176 -8.47 -8.01 11.12
C SER A 176 -7.99 -6.69 11.77
N ALA A 177 -7.36 -6.77 12.94
CA ALA A 177 -6.82 -5.62 13.66
C ALA A 177 -5.61 -4.95 12.99
N THR A 178 -4.91 -5.67 12.11
CA THR A 178 -3.68 -5.19 11.44
C THR A 178 -3.88 -4.99 9.94
N GLN A 179 -5.10 -5.17 9.43
CA GLN A 179 -5.49 -4.98 8.03
C GLN A 179 -6.24 -3.66 7.84
N ALA A 180 -7.56 -3.68 8.02
CA ALA A 180 -8.43 -2.54 7.76
C ALA A 180 -8.57 -1.67 9.00
N ASN A 181 -8.42 -0.35 8.84
CA ASN A 181 -8.54 0.62 9.92
C ASN A 181 -7.66 0.28 11.14
N ALA A 182 -6.49 -0.31 10.90
CA ALA A 182 -5.49 -0.54 11.94
C ALA A 182 -5.13 0.80 12.60
N VAL A 183 -4.94 0.80 13.92
CA VAL A 183 -4.61 2.00 14.68
C VAL A 183 -3.36 1.77 15.49
N LEU A 184 -2.40 2.68 15.39
CA LEU A 184 -1.19 2.72 16.22
C LEU A 184 -1.02 4.09 16.88
N ALA A 185 -0.43 4.12 18.07
CA ALA A 185 0.01 5.39 18.65
C ALA A 185 1.11 6.02 17.76
N PRO A 186 1.26 7.36 17.73
CA PRO A 186 2.26 8.00 16.87
C PRO A 186 3.68 7.46 17.07
N ALA A 187 4.10 7.23 18.32
CA ALA A 187 5.42 6.67 18.64
C ALA A 187 5.59 5.22 18.15
N GLU A 188 4.53 4.42 18.15
CA GLU A 188 4.56 3.05 17.64
C GLU A 188 4.64 3.04 16.12
N PHE A 189 3.86 3.89 15.44
CA PHE A 189 3.92 4.04 13.99
C PHE A 189 5.30 4.52 13.52
N ASP A 190 5.91 5.48 14.25
CA ASP A 190 7.22 6.04 13.90
C ASP A 190 8.33 4.97 13.86
N ARG A 191 8.28 3.95 14.72
CA ARG A 191 9.25 2.83 14.71
C ARG A 191 9.33 2.14 13.34
N PHE A 192 8.21 2.08 12.62
CA PHE A 192 8.13 1.45 11.30
C PHE A 192 8.29 2.45 10.15
N PHE A 193 7.93 3.72 10.36
CA PHE A 193 7.85 4.74 9.32
C PHE A 193 9.24 5.20 8.84
N ALA A 194 9.41 5.26 7.52
CA ALA A 194 10.67 5.58 6.85
C ALA A 194 10.81 7.06 6.48
N ASN A 195 10.01 7.94 7.08
CA ASN A 195 10.03 9.40 6.89
C ASN A 195 9.84 9.84 5.44
N ARG A 196 9.08 9.05 4.67
CA ARG A 196 8.70 9.35 3.30
C ARG A 196 7.33 8.79 3.00
N ASP A 197 6.55 9.58 2.28
CA ASP A 197 5.19 9.24 1.89
C ASP A 197 4.82 9.91 0.56
N ILE A 198 3.61 9.61 0.13
CA ILE A 198 2.97 10.28 -0.99
C ILE A 198 1.66 10.83 -0.46
N SER A 199 1.53 12.15 -0.44
CA SER A 199 0.25 12.81 -0.15
C SER A 199 -0.67 12.69 -1.35
N VAL A 200 -1.95 12.43 -1.09
CA VAL A 200 -2.96 12.29 -2.14
C VAL A 200 -4.24 13.00 -1.72
N GLU A 201 -4.71 13.89 -2.59
CA GLU A 201 -5.99 14.58 -2.53
C GLU A 201 -6.84 14.13 -3.74
N ILE A 202 -8.14 13.89 -3.49
CA ILE A 202 -9.12 13.45 -4.48
C ILE A 202 -9.98 14.60 -4.98
#